data_AF-A0A3B8W554-F1
#
_entry.id   AF-A0A3B8W554-F1
#
_cell.length_a   1.000
_cell.length_b   1.000
_cell.length_c   1.000
_cell.angle_alpha   90.00
_cell.angle_beta   90.00
_cell.angle_gamma   90.00
#
_symmetry.space_group_name_H-M   'P 1'
#
loop_
_entity.id
_entity.type
_entity.pdbx_description
1 polymer ?
#
loop_
_entity_poly.entity_id
_entity_poly.type
_entity_poly.pdbx_seq_one_letter_code
_entity_poly.pdbx_strand_id
1 'polypeptide(L)'
;DVAYRGDVPQKHAKGFLLDTWENILANKITALSRQAAKDAVDIAFIALHHRFNWEEAINHARQKDAWIAEHEVARLLLDFRIEKLNEVTFTPSGAASVLTAATFQQLARDAFNGFNNSLGLPS
;
A
#
# COMPACT_ATOMS: atom_id res chain seq x y z
N ASP A 1 21.60 -0.30 -2.19
CA ASP A 1 21.23 -1.55 -2.87
C ASP A 1 19.91 -2.08 -2.35
N VAL A 2 19.02 -2.51 -3.25
CA VAL A 2 17.74 -3.13 -2.90
C VAL A 2 17.93 -4.64 -2.96
N ALA A 3 17.83 -5.32 -1.82
CA ALA A 3 18.20 -6.73 -1.68
C ALA A 3 17.18 -7.73 -2.29
N TYR A 4 15.94 -7.30 -2.57
CA TYR A 4 14.89 -8.18 -3.11
C TYR A 4 13.85 -7.41 -3.95
N ARG A 5 13.44 -8.00 -5.09
CA ARG A 5 12.35 -7.53 -5.95
C ARG A 5 11.43 -8.72 -6.26
N GLY A 6 10.14 -8.55 -6.02
CA GLY A 6 9.12 -9.60 -6.28
C GLY A 6 8.69 -9.66 -7.74
N ASP A 7 9.06 -8.66 -8.54
CA ASP A 7 8.74 -8.56 -9.97
C ASP A 7 9.88 -7.89 -10.75
N VAL A 8 9.92 -8.12 -12.07
CA VAL A 8 10.94 -7.59 -12.98
C VAL A 8 10.62 -6.12 -13.30
N PRO A 9 11.52 -5.16 -12.98
CA PRO A 9 11.27 -3.76 -13.31
C PRO A 9 11.10 -3.56 -14.82
N GLN A 10 10.14 -2.71 -15.21
CA GLN A 10 9.92 -2.37 -16.61
C GLN A 10 11.01 -1.42 -17.11
N LYS A 11 11.59 -1.68 -18.28
CA LYS A 11 12.55 -0.76 -18.90
C LYS A 11 11.82 0.38 -19.60
N HIS A 12 12.06 1.60 -19.15
CA HIS A 12 11.66 2.81 -19.86
C HIS A 12 12.45 2.94 -21.18
N ALA A 13 11.87 3.59 -22.19
CA ALA A 13 12.49 3.78 -23.51
C ALA A 13 13.85 4.50 -23.48
N LYS A 14 14.15 5.22 -22.39
CA LYS A 14 15.44 5.90 -22.15
C LYS A 14 16.44 5.08 -21.30
N GLY A 15 16.14 3.82 -21.00
CA GLY A 15 17.04 2.90 -20.27
C GLY A 15 16.87 2.84 -18.74
N PHE A 16 15.95 3.61 -18.16
CA PHE A 16 15.64 3.54 -16.72
C PHE A 16 14.85 2.28 -16.37
N LEU A 17 15.05 1.74 -15.16
CA LEU A 17 14.19 0.69 -14.58
C LEU A 17 13.05 1.35 -13.79
N LEU A 18 11.81 1.04 -14.14
CA LEU A 18 10.61 1.45 -13.44
C LEU A 18 10.13 0.30 -12.56
N ASP A 19 9.95 0.56 -11.27
CA ASP A 19 9.32 -0.40 -10.37
C ASP A 19 7.84 -0.58 -10.74
N THR A 20 7.36 -1.82 -10.64
CA THR A 20 5.94 -2.15 -10.83
C THR A 20 5.12 -1.71 -9.62
N TRP A 21 3.81 -1.55 -9.79
CA TRP A 21 2.95 -1.07 -8.70
C TRP A 21 2.90 -2.09 -7.54
N GLU A 22 3.09 -3.37 -7.83
CA GLU A 22 3.24 -4.47 -6.87
C GLU A 22 4.50 -4.29 -6.01
N ASN A 23 5.63 -3.94 -6.65
CA ASN A 23 6.88 -3.66 -5.94
C ASN A 23 6.76 -2.39 -5.08
N ILE A 24 6.07 -1.36 -5.59
CA ILE A 24 5.77 -0.13 -4.84
C ILE A 24 4.88 -0.48 -3.63
N LEU A 25 3.80 -1.24 -3.82
CA LEU A 25 2.90 -1.67 -2.75
C LEU A 25 3.67 -2.42 -1.66
N ALA A 26 4.49 -3.40 -2.02
CA ALA A 26 5.30 -4.14 -1.06
C ALA A 26 6.28 -3.22 -0.28
N ASN A 27 6.88 -2.24 -0.96
CA ASN A 27 7.72 -1.24 -0.29
C ASN A 27 6.92 -0.37 0.69
N LYS A 28 5.68 0.00 0.34
CA LYS A 28 4.81 0.79 1.21
C LYS A 28 4.33 0.01 2.43
N ILE A 29 3.96 -1.26 2.25
CA ILE A 29 3.65 -2.16 3.37
C ILE A 29 4.86 -2.27 4.31
N THR A 30 6.06 -2.45 3.77
CA THR A 30 7.29 -2.51 4.57
C THR A 30 7.56 -1.23 5.36
N ALA A 31 7.18 -0.07 4.83
CA ALA A 31 7.39 1.23 5.47
C ALA A 31 6.32 1.60 6.52
N LEU A 32 5.20 0.87 6.61
CA LEU A 32 4.09 1.18 7.53
C LEU A 32 4.54 1.28 8.99
N SER A 33 5.55 0.52 9.41
CA SER A 33 6.10 0.56 10.77
C SER A 33 6.65 1.95 11.17
N ARG A 34 7.00 2.80 10.20
CA ARG A 34 7.43 4.20 10.42
C ARG A 34 6.26 5.12 10.75
N GLN A 35 5.03 4.68 10.53
CA GLN A 35 3.79 5.42 10.78
C GLN A 35 3.72 6.79 10.08
N ALA A 36 4.48 6.96 8.99
CA ALA A 36 4.39 8.14 8.14
C ALA A 36 3.06 8.10 7.38
N ALA A 37 2.28 9.19 7.43
CA ALA A 37 0.93 9.20 6.87
C ALA A 37 0.91 8.89 5.37
N LYS A 38 1.96 9.34 4.66
CA LYS A 38 2.13 9.12 3.24
C LYS A 38 2.11 7.63 2.85
N ASP A 39 2.69 6.74 3.64
CA ASP A 39 2.78 5.33 3.25
C ASP A 39 1.41 4.64 3.32
N ALA A 40 0.59 4.94 4.34
CA ALA A 40 -0.79 4.47 4.41
C ALA A 40 -1.67 5.06 3.29
N VAL A 41 -1.47 6.34 2.98
CA VAL A 41 -2.17 7.02 1.86
C VAL A 41 -1.80 6.41 0.51
N ASP A 42 -0.51 6.17 0.25
CA ASP A 42 -0.05 5.55 -1.00
C ASP A 42 -0.67 4.14 -1.16
N ILE A 43 -0.74 3.34 -0.08
CA ILE A 43 -1.42 2.02 -0.10
C ILE A 43 -2.90 2.18 -0.45
N ALA A 44 -3.60 3.14 0.18
CA ALA A 44 -5.00 3.37 -0.10
C ALA A 44 -5.24 3.76 -1.57
N PHE A 45 -4.41 4.62 -2.14
CA PHE A 45 -4.52 4.96 -3.57
C PHE A 45 -4.22 3.79 -4.49
N ILE A 46 -3.20 2.97 -4.19
CA ILE A 46 -2.93 1.75 -4.97
C ILE A 46 -4.15 0.82 -4.92
N ALA A 47 -4.72 0.62 -3.73
CA ALA A 47 -5.91 -0.21 -3.56
C ALA A 47 -7.15 0.34 -4.28
N LEU A 48 -7.31 1.65 -4.43
CA LEU A 48 -8.40 2.21 -5.21
C LEU A 48 -8.25 1.96 -6.72
N HIS A 49 -7.03 1.80 -7.23
CA HIS A 49 -6.74 1.71 -8.67
C HIS A 49 -6.37 0.31 -9.15
N HIS A 50 -6.03 -0.62 -8.25
CA HIS A 50 -5.54 -1.94 -8.60
C HIS A 50 -6.28 -3.05 -7.85
N ARG A 51 -6.58 -4.13 -8.58
CA ARG A 51 -7.01 -5.40 -7.99
C ARG A 51 -5.78 -6.23 -7.67
N PHE A 52 -5.69 -6.72 -6.44
CA PHE A 52 -4.60 -7.56 -5.97
C PHE A 52 -5.05 -8.44 -4.81
N ASN A 53 -4.25 -9.45 -4.50
CA ASN A 53 -4.45 -10.29 -3.33
C ASN A 53 -3.55 -9.82 -2.17
N TRP A 54 -4.13 -9.60 -0.98
CA TRP A 54 -3.38 -9.10 0.17
C TRP A 54 -2.35 -10.09 0.70
N GLU A 55 -2.66 -11.39 0.69
CA GLU A 55 -1.72 -12.44 1.12
C GLU A 55 -0.46 -12.41 0.24
N GLU A 56 -0.60 -12.34 -1.08
CA GLU A 56 0.53 -12.21 -2.01
C GLU A 56 1.34 -10.92 -1.76
N ALA A 57 0.67 -9.77 -1.64
CA ALA A 57 1.32 -8.48 -1.41
C ALA A 57 2.10 -8.45 -0.07
N ILE A 58 1.52 -9.01 0.99
CA ILE A 58 2.16 -9.11 2.31
C ILE A 58 3.31 -10.12 2.27
N ASN A 59 3.14 -11.26 1.59
CA ASN A 59 4.22 -12.23 1.38
C ASN A 59 5.43 -11.59 0.69
N HIS A 60 5.20 -10.78 -0.36
CA HIS A 60 6.27 -10.04 -1.03
C HIS A 60 6.96 -9.03 -0.12
N ALA A 61 6.18 -8.32 0.71
CA ALA A 61 6.73 -7.37 1.66
C ALA A 61 7.56 -8.10 2.74
N ARG A 62 7.09 -9.25 3.23
CA ARG A 62 7.76 -10.08 4.25
C ARG A 62 9.14 -10.58 3.82
N GLN A 63 9.38 -10.79 2.53
CA GLN A 63 10.72 -11.10 2.03
C GLN A 63 11.75 -9.96 2.25
N LYS A 64 11.28 -8.75 2.51
CA LYS A 64 12.12 -7.55 2.71
C LYS A 64 12.35 -7.24 4.19
N ASP A 65 11.40 -7.57 5.06
CA ASP A 65 11.49 -7.30 6.49
C ASP A 65 10.67 -8.29 7.33
N ALA A 66 11.27 -8.78 8.41
CA ALA A 66 10.74 -9.88 9.22
C ALA A 66 9.58 -9.47 10.15
N TRP A 67 9.38 -8.17 10.41
CA TRP A 67 8.26 -7.71 11.25
C TRP A 67 6.89 -7.90 10.57
N ILE A 68 6.88 -8.09 9.25
CA ILE A 68 5.66 -8.05 8.45
C ILE A 68 4.81 -9.30 8.68
N ALA A 69 3.67 -9.09 9.31
CA ALA A 69 2.60 -10.07 9.50
C ALA A 69 1.24 -9.40 9.22
N GLU A 70 0.27 -10.21 8.81
CA GLU A 70 -1.08 -9.79 8.41
C GLU A 70 -1.76 -8.98 9.51
N HIS A 71 -1.67 -9.45 10.75
CA HIS A 71 -2.26 -8.78 11.91
C HIS A 71 -1.57 -7.44 12.23
N GLU A 72 -0.26 -7.32 12.04
CA GLU A 72 0.48 -6.07 12.25
C GLU A 72 0.15 -5.03 11.17
N VAL A 73 0.12 -5.46 9.90
CA VAL A 73 -0.27 -4.59 8.77
C VAL A 73 -1.70 -4.11 8.95
N ALA A 74 -2.63 -5.02 9.26
CA ALA A 74 -4.02 -4.69 9.51
C ALA A 74 -4.18 -3.72 10.70
N ARG A 75 -3.46 -3.95 11.80
CA ARG A 75 -3.47 -3.06 12.97
C ARG A 75 -3.00 -1.65 12.61
N LEU A 76 -1.87 -1.52 11.91
CA LEU A 76 -1.33 -0.21 11.52
C LEU A 76 -2.27 0.56 10.57
N LEU A 77 -2.96 -0.14 9.68
CA LEU A 77 -3.97 0.46 8.81
C LEU A 77 -5.23 0.85 9.59
N LEU A 78 -5.67 0.02 10.54
CA LEU A 78 -6.84 0.28 11.37
C LEU A 78 -6.61 1.47 12.34
N ASP A 79 -5.41 1.57 12.88
CA ASP A 79 -5.00 2.64 13.80
C ASP A 79 -4.72 3.98 13.09
N PHE A 80 -4.79 4.00 11.75
CA PHE A 80 -4.58 5.22 10.98
C PHE A 80 -5.67 6.26 11.27
N ARG A 81 -5.25 7.39 11.82
CA ARG A 81 -6.11 8.54 12.12
C ARG A 81 -6.31 9.40 10.89
N ILE A 82 -7.56 9.64 10.50
CA ILE A 82 -7.90 10.34 9.26
C ILE A 82 -7.37 11.79 9.23
N GLU A 83 -7.17 12.40 10.40
CA GLU A 83 -6.59 13.74 10.54
C GLU A 83 -5.15 13.81 10.03
N LYS A 84 -4.43 12.68 9.98
CA LYS A 84 -3.06 12.59 9.44
C LYS A 84 -3.02 12.79 7.93
N LEU A 85 -4.16 12.80 7.24
CA LEU A 85 -4.20 13.25 5.84
C LEU A 85 -3.65 14.67 5.69
N ASN A 86 -3.78 15.53 6.71
CA ASN A 86 -3.23 16.89 6.70
C ASN A 86 -1.69 16.93 6.66
N GLU A 87 -1.00 15.82 6.96
CA GLU A 87 0.45 15.70 6.88
C GLU A 87 0.95 15.40 5.46
N VAL A 88 0.04 15.14 4.50
CA VAL A 88 0.37 14.71 3.15
C VAL A 88 0.00 15.81 2.14
N THR A 89 0.94 16.15 1.27
CA THR A 89 0.68 17.04 0.14
C THR A 89 0.04 16.27 -1.00
N PHE A 90 -1.18 16.64 -1.38
CA PHE A 90 -1.91 16.02 -2.49
C PHE A 90 -1.80 16.86 -3.77
N THR A 91 -1.71 16.17 -4.91
CA THR A 91 -1.80 16.79 -6.23
C THR A 91 -2.64 15.88 -7.14
N PRO A 92 -3.85 16.29 -7.54
CA PRO A 92 -4.53 17.56 -7.21
C PRO A 92 -4.87 17.69 -5.71
N SER A 93 -4.98 18.91 -5.20
CA SER A 93 -5.21 19.19 -3.77
C SER A 93 -6.51 18.57 -3.21
N GLY A 94 -7.52 18.34 -4.06
CA GLY A 94 -8.77 17.69 -3.68
C GLY A 94 -8.70 16.16 -3.57
N ALA A 95 -7.58 15.52 -3.94
CA ALA A 95 -7.50 14.06 -3.99
C ALA A 95 -7.71 13.40 -2.62
N ALA A 96 -7.37 14.07 -1.51
CA ALA A 96 -7.62 13.56 -0.16
C ALA A 96 -9.09 13.23 0.13
N SER A 97 -10.03 13.92 -0.53
CA SER A 97 -11.47 13.80 -0.26
C SER A 97 -12.06 12.42 -0.55
N VAL A 98 -11.38 11.61 -1.37
CA VAL A 98 -11.82 10.23 -1.66
C VAL A 98 -11.48 9.25 -0.54
N LEU A 99 -10.57 9.64 0.36
CA LEU A 99 -10.13 8.82 1.48
C LEU A 99 -10.95 9.14 2.72
N THR A 100 -11.49 8.10 3.35
CA THR A 100 -12.27 8.20 4.58
C THR A 100 -11.74 7.23 5.62
N ALA A 101 -12.16 7.39 6.89
CA ALA A 101 -11.84 6.39 7.91
C ALA A 101 -12.31 4.97 7.51
N ALA A 102 -13.45 4.88 6.81
CA ALA A 102 -13.96 3.60 6.30
C ALA A 102 -13.02 2.96 5.26
N THR A 103 -12.33 3.76 4.45
CA THR A 103 -11.30 3.27 3.51
C THR A 103 -10.23 2.49 4.25
N PHE A 104 -9.68 3.04 5.33
CA PHE A 104 -8.63 2.39 6.12
C PHE A 104 -9.13 1.18 6.92
N GLN A 105 -10.37 1.24 7.42
CA GLN A 105 -11.03 0.07 8.03
C GLN A 105 -11.21 -1.08 7.04
N GLN A 106 -11.53 -0.78 5.79
CA GLN A 106 -11.68 -1.78 4.73
C GLN A 106 -10.32 -2.38 4.34
N LEU A 107 -9.29 -1.55 4.15
CA LEU A 107 -7.92 -2.02 3.92
C LEU A 107 -7.46 -2.97 5.03
N ALA A 108 -7.68 -2.58 6.30
CA ALA A 108 -7.31 -3.39 7.45
C ALA A 108 -8.04 -4.74 7.47
N ARG A 109 -9.35 -4.74 7.17
CA ARG A 109 -10.14 -5.97 7.07
C ARG A 109 -9.62 -6.89 5.97
N ASP A 110 -9.37 -6.35 4.78
CA ASP A 110 -8.92 -7.15 3.65
C ASP A 110 -7.52 -7.73 3.92
N ALA A 111 -6.61 -6.91 4.47
CA ALA A 111 -5.27 -7.32 4.86
C ALA A 111 -5.27 -8.42 5.92
N PHE A 112 -6.11 -8.29 6.96
CA PHE A 112 -6.20 -9.28 8.04
C PHE A 112 -6.67 -10.66 7.55
N ASN A 113 -7.61 -10.68 6.60
CA ASN A 113 -8.18 -11.91 6.09
C ASN A 113 -7.40 -12.50 4.90
N GLY A 114 -6.38 -11.80 4.38
CA GLY A 114 -5.66 -12.21 3.16
C GLY A 114 -6.52 -12.18 1.89
N PHE A 115 -7.61 -11.43 1.90
CA PHE A 115 -8.57 -11.42 0.80
C PHE A 115 -8.08 -10.63 -0.41
N ASN A 116 -8.80 -10.75 -1.51
CA ASN A 116 -8.65 -9.82 -2.62
C ASN A 116 -9.03 -8.42 -2.14
N ASN A 117 -8.24 -7.43 -2.54
CA ASN A 117 -8.52 -6.03 -2.30
C ASN A 117 -9.94 -5.69 -2.83
N SER A 118 -10.81 -5.27 -1.93
CA SER A 118 -12.22 -4.98 -2.20
C SER A 118 -12.49 -3.52 -2.55
N LEU A 119 -11.47 -2.65 -2.48
CA LEU A 119 -11.58 -1.23 -2.87
C LEU A 119 -11.39 -0.99 -4.37
N GLY A 120 -10.75 -1.91 -5.08
CA GLY A 120 -10.51 -1.75 -6.52
C GLY A 120 -11.82 -1.76 -7.29
N LEU A 121 -12.08 -0.70 -8.07
CA LEU A 121 -13.29 -0.59 -8.88
C LEU A 121 -13.50 -1.85 -9.75
N PRO A 122 -14.75 -2.30 -9.95
CA PRO A 122 -15.03 -3.32 -10.96
C PRO A 122 -14.59 -2.80 -12.33
N SER A 123 -13.81 -3.64 -13.02
CA SER A 123 -13.44 -3.49 -14.44
C SER A 123 -14.67 -3.41 -15.34
#